data_AF-A0A969BS33-F1
#
_entry.id   AF-A0A969BS33-F1
#
_cell.length_a   1.000
_cell.length_b   1.000
_cell.length_c   1.000
_cell.angle_alpha   90.00
_cell.angle_beta   90.00
_cell.angle_gamma   90.00
#
_symmetry.space_group_name_H-M   'P 1'
#
loop_
_entity.id
_entity.type
_entity.pdbx_description
1 polymer ?
#
loop_
_entity_poly.entity_id
_entity_poly.type
_entity_poly.pdbx_seq_one_letter_code
_entity_poly.pdbx_strand_id
1 'polypeptide(L)'
;MFGSQAVGRAHEWSDIDLALISPVFAKDPISSQLALMQIATQIDWRIEPHVFAPSDFDVNHPLVPEIQRTGFSLMVKRTANKKRKAKA
;
A
#
# COMPACT_ATOMS: atom_id res chain seq x y z
N MET A 1 2.25 1.57 -6.77
CA MET A 1 3.34 2.44 -6.28
C MET A 1 3.16 3.80 -6.92
N PHE A 2 3.41 4.88 -6.19
CA PHE A 2 3.30 6.25 -6.69
C PHE A 2 4.45 7.12 -6.15
N GLY A 3 4.32 8.44 -6.22
CA GLY A 3 5.29 9.37 -5.63
C GLY A 3 6.63 9.41 -6.36
N SER A 4 7.68 9.81 -5.63
CA SER A 4 9.02 10.09 -6.18
C SER A 4 9.65 8.87 -6.87
N GLN A 5 9.42 7.67 -6.32
CA GLN A 5 9.88 6.39 -6.87
C GLN A 5 9.22 6.11 -8.22
N ALA A 6 7.92 6.39 -8.35
CA ALA A 6 7.19 6.10 -9.59
C ALA A 6 7.59 7.03 -10.75
N VAL A 7 7.98 8.27 -10.45
CA VAL A 7 8.38 9.26 -11.46
C VAL A 7 9.89 9.34 -11.71
N GLY A 8 10.68 8.46 -11.08
CA GLY A 8 12.14 8.42 -11.27
C GLY A 8 12.89 9.61 -10.67
N ARG A 9 12.35 10.23 -9.61
CA ARG A 9 12.95 11.38 -8.91
C ARG A 9 13.37 11.06 -7.47
N ALA A 10 13.28 9.81 -7.06
CA ALA A 10 13.70 9.37 -5.74
C ALA A 10 15.22 9.47 -5.55
N HIS A 11 15.62 9.80 -4.33
CA HIS A 11 16.99 9.73 -3.82
C HIS A 11 17.08 8.66 -2.71
N GLU A 12 18.27 8.46 -2.15
CA GLU A 12 18.54 7.38 -1.18
C GLU A 12 17.63 7.44 0.07
N TRP A 13 17.28 8.65 0.52
CA TRP A 13 16.36 8.91 1.63
C TRP A 13 14.88 9.11 1.25
N SER A 14 14.50 8.91 -0.02
CA SER A 14 13.09 9.04 -0.41
C SER A 14 12.27 7.85 0.05
N ASP A 15 11.04 8.13 0.46
CA ASP A 15 10.06 7.11 0.79
C ASP A 15 9.69 6.25 -0.43
N ILE A 16 9.07 5.11 -0.17
CA ILE A 16 8.51 4.18 -1.14
C ILE A 16 6.99 4.15 -0.94
N ASP A 17 6.31 5.03 -1.66
CA ASP A 17 4.88 5.26 -1.53
C ASP A 17 4.04 4.13 -2.15
N LEU A 18 3.26 3.45 -1.32
CA LEU A 18 2.43 2.32 -1.71
C LEU A 18 0.95 2.57 -1.40
N ALA A 19 0.16 2.89 -2.42
CA ALA A 19 -1.30 2.85 -2.31
C ALA A 19 -1.78 1.39 -2.30
N LEU A 20 -2.44 0.99 -1.20
CA LEU A 20 -3.03 -0.33 -1.00
C LEU A 20 -4.55 -0.20 -1.00
N ILE A 21 -5.19 -0.69 -2.05
CA ILE A 21 -6.64 -0.60 -2.24
C ILE A 21 -7.27 -1.96 -1.94
N SER A 22 -8.11 -2.04 -0.91
CA SER A 22 -8.77 -3.30 -0.54
C SER A 22 -10.03 -3.06 0.32
N PRO A 23 -11.13 -3.82 0.12
CA PRO A 23 -12.32 -3.73 0.96
C PRO A 23 -12.07 -3.95 2.45
N VAL A 24 -10.98 -4.66 2.81
CA VAL A 24 -10.64 -4.93 4.22
C VAL A 24 -10.34 -3.66 5.02
N PHE A 25 -9.98 -2.57 4.34
CA PHE A 25 -9.64 -1.29 4.98
C PHE A 25 -10.86 -0.44 5.32
N ALA A 26 -12.06 -0.79 4.82
CA ALA A 26 -13.29 -0.02 5.07
C ALA A 26 -13.73 -0.01 6.54
N LYS A 27 -13.33 -1.03 7.32
CA LYS A 27 -13.77 -1.18 8.72
C LYS A 27 -12.98 -0.30 9.68
N ASP A 28 -11.65 -0.28 9.52
CA ASP A 28 -10.74 0.43 10.43
C ASP A 28 -9.46 0.81 9.66
N PRO A 29 -9.50 1.89 8.87
CA PRO A 29 -8.37 2.31 8.05
C PRO A 29 -7.20 2.78 8.90
N ILE A 30 -7.44 3.41 10.06
CA ILE A 30 -6.37 3.91 10.94
C ILE A 30 -5.57 2.75 11.54
N SER A 31 -6.24 1.76 12.12
CA SER A 31 -5.52 0.60 12.67
C SER A 31 -4.84 -0.23 11.58
N SER A 32 -5.47 -0.33 10.40
CA SER A 32 -4.87 -1.02 9.25
C SER A 32 -3.60 -0.32 8.76
N GLN A 33 -3.63 1.01 8.65
CA GLN A 33 -2.49 1.85 8.31
C GLN A 33 -1.35 1.64 9.32
N LEU A 34 -1.64 1.75 10.62
CA LEU A 34 -0.64 1.58 11.69
C LEU A 34 -0.01 0.18 11.66
N ALA A 35 -0.82 -0.88 11.53
CA ALA A 35 -0.33 -2.24 11.46
C ALA A 35 0.57 -2.46 10.23
N LEU A 36 0.22 -1.88 9.08
CA LEU A 36 1.04 -1.96 7.88
C LEU A 36 2.34 -1.17 8.01
N MET A 37 2.31 0.02 8.63
CA MET A 37 3.53 0.79 8.94
C MET A 37 4.47 0.00 9.88
N GLN A 38 3.92 -0.71 10.88
CA GLN A 38 4.72 -1.57 11.77
C GLN A 38 5.36 -2.76 11.03
N ILE A 39 4.68 -3.33 10.03
CA ILE A 39 5.25 -4.39 9.19
C ILE A 39 6.30 -3.81 8.24
N ALA A 40 6.01 -2.66 7.62
CA ALA A 40 6.88 -1.97 6.68
C ALA A 40 8.26 -1.67 7.29
N THR A 41 8.29 -1.13 8.51
CA THR A 41 9.54 -0.81 9.23
C THR A 41 10.44 -2.02 9.51
N GLN A 42 9.90 -3.24 9.53
CA GLN A 42 10.70 -4.47 9.68
C GLN A 42 11.32 -4.94 8.37
N ILE A 43 10.87 -4.41 7.22
CA ILE A 43 11.34 -4.77 5.87
C ILE A 43 12.28 -3.68 5.36
N ASP A 44 11.78 -2.46 5.27
CA ASP A 44 12.51 -1.26 4.89
C ASP A 44 11.73 -0.06 5.44
N TRP A 45 12.37 0.74 6.30
CA TRP A 45 11.73 1.86 6.99
C TRP A 45 11.22 2.96 6.05
N ARG A 46 11.70 3.00 4.81
CA ARG A 46 11.23 3.94 3.78
C ARG A 46 9.89 3.54 3.18
N ILE A 47 9.39 2.32 3.42
CA ILE A 47 8.10 1.89 2.87
C ILE A 47 6.98 2.64 3.60
N GLU A 48 6.27 3.49 2.85
CA GLU A 48 5.12 4.23 3.34
C GLU A 48 3.82 3.69 2.68
N PRO A 49 3.09 2.80 3.37
CA PRO A 49 1.79 2.34 2.88
C PRO A 49 0.75 3.44 3.06
N HIS A 50 -0.18 3.57 2.12
CA HIS A 50 -1.42 4.34 2.26
C HIS A 50 -2.60 3.42 1.94
N VAL A 51 -3.46 3.18 2.93
CA VAL A 51 -4.60 2.28 2.76
C VAL A 51 -5.84 3.00 2.25
N PHE A 52 -6.56 2.34 1.35
CA PHE A 52 -7.82 2.85 0.80
C PHE A 52 -8.86 1.74 0.74
N ALA A 53 -10.05 2.00 1.28
CA ALA A 53 -11.21 1.24 0.84
C ALA A 53 -11.53 1.62 -0.62
N PRO A 54 -12.06 0.70 -1.45
CA PRO A 54 -12.43 1.04 -2.82
C PRO A 54 -13.46 2.19 -2.91
N SER A 55 -14.32 2.34 -1.90
CA SER A 55 -15.28 3.44 -1.81
C SER A 55 -14.65 4.80 -1.55
N ASP A 56 -13.46 4.83 -0.95
CA ASP A 56 -12.79 6.05 -0.50
C ASP A 56 -11.62 6.43 -1.42
N PHE A 57 -11.37 5.60 -2.45
CA PHE A 57 -10.36 5.83 -3.48
C PHE A 57 -10.93 6.70 -4.61
N ASP A 58 -11.26 7.94 -4.29
CA ASP A 58 -11.83 8.91 -5.24
C ASP A 58 -11.04 10.23 -5.27
N VAL A 59 -11.32 11.06 -6.28
CA VAL A 59 -10.58 12.30 -6.57
C VAL A 59 -10.62 13.36 -5.48
N ASN A 60 -11.55 13.27 -4.52
CA ASN A 60 -11.62 14.18 -3.38
C ASN A 60 -10.57 13.85 -2.31
N HIS A 61 -10.02 12.63 -2.32
CA HIS A 61 -8.93 12.27 -1.44
C HIS A 61 -7.62 12.92 -1.93
N PRO A 62 -6.85 13.62 -1.07
CA PRO A 62 -5.71 14.44 -1.50
C PRO A 62 -4.63 13.68 -2.29
N LEU A 63 -4.42 12.41 -1.96
CA LEU A 63 -3.41 11.57 -2.62
C LEU A 63 -3.90 10.92 -3.92
N VAL A 64 -5.22 10.73 -4.11
CA VAL A 64 -5.74 9.92 -5.23
C VAL A 64 -5.44 10.53 -6.60
N PRO A 65 -5.60 11.86 -6.82
CA PRO A 65 -5.23 12.48 -8.09
C PRO A 65 -3.75 12.25 -8.46
N GLU A 66 -2.85 12.26 -7.48
CA GLU A 66 -1.44 11.95 -7.74
C GLU A 66 -1.23 10.48 -8.05
N ILE A 67 -1.79 9.57 -7.25
CA ILE A 67 -1.70 8.12 -7.47
C ILE A 67 -2.19 7.75 -8.89
N GLN A 68 -3.29 8.34 -9.34
CA GLN A 68 -3.83 8.11 -10.68
C GLN A 68 -2.95 8.69 -11.79
N ARG A 69 -2.31 9.83 -11.56
CA ARG A 69 -1.51 10.54 -12.56
C ARG A 69 -0.10 9.95 -12.72
N THR A 70 0.53 9.54 -11.63
CA THR A 70 1.95 9.15 -11.61
C THR A 70 2.17 7.69 -11.25
N GLY A 71 1.18 7.06 -10.61
CA GLY A 71 1.32 5.71 -10.09
C GLY A 71 1.23 4.64 -11.17
N PHE A 72 1.81 3.49 -10.85
CA PHE A 72 1.65 2.27 -11.63
C PHE A 72 1.29 1.08 -10.72
N SER A 73 0.53 0.15 -11.29
CA SER A 73 0.07 -1.04 -10.59
C SER A 73 1.19 -2.09 -10.51
N LEU A 74 1.41 -2.64 -9.31
CA LEU A 74 2.34 -3.74 -9.11
C LEU A 74 1.59 -5.06 -9.28
N MET A 75 2.00 -5.90 -10.23
CA MET A 75 1.46 -7.26 -10.35
C MET A 75 2.03 -8.15 -9.24
N VAL A 76 1.19 -8.51 -8.27
CA VAL A 76 1.54 -9.54 -7.28
C VAL A 76 1.08 -10.89 -7.81
N LYS A 77 2.03 -11.78 -8.13
CA LYS A 77 1.69 -13.19 -8.43
C LYS A 77 1.23 -13.84 -7.13
N ARG A 78 0.00 -14.34 -7.10
CA ARG A 78 -0.48 -15.17 -5.98
C ARG A 78 0.32 -16.47 -5.98
N THR A 79 1.25 -16.63 -5.05
CA THR A 79 1.82 -17.93 -4.72
C THR A 79 0.78 -18.74 -3.95
N ALA A 80 0.44 -19.93 -4.45
CA ALA A 80 -0.47 -20.83 -3.76
C ALA A 80 0.13 -21.21 -2.39
N ASN A 81 -0.51 -20.77 -1.31
CA ASN A 81 -0.06 -21.09 0.04
C ASN A 81 -0.39 -22.57 0.33
N LYS A 82 0.57 -23.46 0.08
CA LYS A 82 0.47 -24.88 0.49
C LYS A 82 0.56 -24.96 2.02
N LYS A 83 -0.58 -25.29 2.64
CA LYS A 83 -0.80 -25.78 4.02
C LYS A 83 -0.98 -24.72 5.13
N ARG A 84 -2.25 -24.48 5.46
CA ARG A 84 -2.73 -24.62 6.86
C ARG A 84 -3.79 -25.72 6.88
N LYS A 85 -3.33 -26.99 6.81
CA LYS A 85 -4.16 -28.12 7.26
C LYS A 85 -4.02 -28.19 8.79
N ALA A 86 -5.15 -28.03 9.45
CA ALA A 86 -5.57 -28.60 10.73
C ALA A 86 -4.55 -28.76 11.87
N LYS A 87 -4.91 -28.21 13.04
CA LYS A 87 -5.04 -29.04 14.25
C LYS A 87 -6.39 -28.70 14.89
N ALA A 88 -7.30 -29.65 14.76
CA ALA A 88 -8.38 -29.87 15.72
C ALA A 88 -7.79 -30.58 16.95
#